data_AF-A0A7X8YV53-F1
#
_entry.id   AF-A0A7X8YV53-F1
#
_cell.length_a   1.000
_cell.length_b   1.000
_cell.length_c   1.000
_cell.angle_alpha   90.00
_cell.angle_beta   90.00
_cell.angle_gamma   90.00
#
_symmetry.space_group_name_H-M   'P 1'
#
loop_
_entity.id
_entity.type
_entity.pdbx_description
1 polymer ?
#
loop_
_entity_poly.entity_id
_entity_poly.type
_entity_poly.pdbx_seq_one_letter_code
_entity_poly.pdbx_strand_id
1 'polypeptide(L)'
;MPGTVAPTTLTQFRCPVCSADFATFSALQGHFASAHPGRVLPVTTKLDVNGKECEVLIEPHWTLQRTLQYKLGLTGAKQMCDRGACGSCTVIIDGRAVLSCTTLAVECEG
;
A
#
# COMPACT_ATOMS: atom_id res chain seq x y z
N MET A 1 -10.02 19.64 -10.14
CA MET A 1 -9.67 18.57 -9.19
C MET A 1 -10.08 17.24 -9.81
N PRO A 2 -9.16 16.47 -10.40
CA PRO A 2 -9.52 15.19 -10.99
C PRO A 2 -9.36 14.06 -9.96
N GLY A 3 -10.49 13.57 -9.47
CA GLY A 3 -10.61 12.20 -8.99
C GLY A 3 -10.63 11.27 -10.19
N THR A 4 -9.70 10.33 -10.25
CA THR A 4 -9.76 9.17 -11.14
C THR A 4 -9.05 8.02 -10.43
N VAL A 5 -9.78 7.37 -9.53
CA VAL A 5 -9.37 6.13 -8.87
C VAL A 5 -9.74 4.94 -9.76
N ALA A 6 -8.78 4.51 -10.58
CA ALA A 6 -8.57 3.14 -11.09
C ALA A 6 -7.28 3.16 -11.93
N PRO A 7 -6.35 2.21 -11.74
CA PRO A 7 -6.46 0.99 -12.55
C PRO A 7 -6.19 -0.33 -11.79
N THR A 8 -6.99 -1.35 -12.11
CA THR A 8 -6.94 -2.75 -11.68
C THR A 8 -5.75 -3.55 -12.25
N THR A 9 -4.66 -2.90 -12.67
CA THR A 9 -3.42 -3.60 -13.05
C THR A 9 -2.30 -2.57 -12.95
N LEU A 10 -1.29 -2.82 -12.12
CA LEU A 10 -0.07 -2.01 -12.07
C LEU A 10 0.69 -2.18 -13.41
N THR A 11 0.25 -1.47 -14.44
CA THR A 11 0.98 -1.38 -15.72
C THR A 11 2.20 -0.46 -15.62
N GLN A 12 2.32 0.33 -14.54
CA GLN A 12 3.44 1.24 -14.30
C GLN A 12 3.83 1.28 -12.82
N PHE A 13 5.03 0.79 -12.52
CA PHE A 13 5.68 0.83 -11.21
C PHE A 13 6.59 2.06 -11.14
N ARG A 14 6.19 3.07 -10.35
CA ARG A 14 6.99 4.28 -10.19
C ARG A 14 7.86 4.21 -8.94
N CYS A 15 9.17 4.45 -9.10
CA CYS A 15 10.09 4.53 -7.99
C CYS A 15 9.81 5.77 -7.11
N PRO A 16 9.55 5.61 -5.79
CA PRO A 16 9.29 6.75 -4.90
C PRO A 16 10.52 7.62 -4.60
N VAL A 17 11.73 7.20 -5.00
CA VAL A 17 12.97 7.93 -4.71
C VAL A 17 13.41 8.79 -5.89
N CYS A 18 13.44 8.23 -7.09
CA CYS A 18 13.91 8.90 -8.31
C CYS A 18 12.78 9.22 -9.29
N SER A 19 11.53 8.86 -8.97
CA SER A 19 10.36 9.06 -9.82
C SER A 19 10.38 8.33 -11.17
N ALA A 20 11.36 7.46 -11.42
CA ALA A 20 11.47 6.65 -12.62
C ALA A 20 10.32 5.63 -12.73
N ASP A 21 9.74 5.52 -13.91
CA ASP A 21 8.69 4.58 -14.26
C ASP A 21 9.26 3.27 -14.81
N PHE A 22 8.67 2.14 -14.41
CA PHE A 22 9.04 0.80 -14.85
C PHE A 22 7.79 0.02 -15.23
N ALA A 23 7.85 -0.76 -16.31
CA ALA A 23 6.74 -1.60 -16.76
C ALA A 23 6.61 -2.92 -15.98
N THR A 24 7.60 -3.28 -15.16
CA THR A 24 7.63 -4.58 -14.45
C THR A 24 8.24 -4.43 -13.06
N PHE A 25 7.68 -5.16 -12.09
CA PHE A 25 8.16 -5.16 -10.70
C PHE A 25 9.64 -5.58 -10.58
N SER A 26 10.08 -6.58 -11.35
CA SER A 26 11.49 -7.02 -11.35
C SER A 26 12.46 -5.92 -11.84
N ALA A 27 12.04 -5.09 -12.80
CA ALA A 27 12.85 -3.96 -13.27
C ALA A 27 12.97 -2.86 -12.21
N LEU A 28 11.87 -2.56 -11.49
CA LEU A 28 11.90 -1.66 -10.34
C LEU A 28 12.80 -2.21 -9.23
N GLN A 29 12.72 -3.51 -8.94
CA GLN A 29 13.53 -4.17 -7.92
C GLN A 29 15.03 -4.10 -8.24
N GLY A 30 15.41 -4.39 -9.49
CA GLY A 30 16.78 -4.28 -9.97
C GLY A 30 17.31 -2.84 -9.92
N HIS A 31 16.47 -1.87 -10.30
CA HIS A 31 16.81 -0.44 -10.16
C HIS A 31 17.01 -0.06 -8.69
N PHE A 32 16.12 -0.46 -7.78
CA PHE A 32 16.25 -0.18 -6.35
C PHE A 32 17.53 -0.75 -5.75
N ALA A 33 17.83 -2.02 -6.06
CA ALA A 33 19.03 -2.69 -5.57
C ALA A 33 20.32 -2.02 -6.07
N SER A 34 20.31 -1.48 -7.30
CA SER A 34 21.49 -0.89 -7.94
C SER A 34 21.65 0.61 -7.66
N ALA A 35 20.55 1.38 -7.64
CA ALA A 35 20.56 2.83 -7.55
C ALA A 35 20.37 3.36 -6.11
N HIS A 36 19.87 2.55 -5.18
CA HIS A 36 19.58 2.95 -3.79
C HIS A 36 20.12 1.95 -2.76
N PRO A 37 21.45 1.84 -2.61
CA PRO A 37 22.05 0.98 -1.58
C PRO A 37 21.65 1.48 -0.19
N GLY A 38 21.00 0.61 0.60
CA GLY A 38 20.59 0.89 1.99
C GLY A 38 19.12 1.26 2.21
N ARG A 39 18.29 1.29 1.16
CA ARG A 39 16.84 1.50 1.29
C ARG A 39 16.08 0.17 1.28
N VAL A 40 14.98 0.10 2.05
CA VAL A 40 14.11 -1.07 2.09
C VAL A 40 13.47 -1.30 0.73
N LEU A 41 13.61 -2.53 0.22
CA LEU A 41 12.99 -2.95 -1.03
C LEU A 41 11.46 -2.88 -0.87
N PRO A 42 10.76 -2.18 -1.77
CA PRO A 42 9.31 -2.21 -1.77
C PRO A 42 8.83 -3.61 -2.17
N VAL A 43 7.81 -4.09 -1.48
CA VAL A 43 7.15 -5.38 -1.73
C VAL A 43 5.82 -5.12 -2.43
N THR A 44 5.43 -6.05 -3.29
CA THR A 44 4.12 -6.04 -3.93
C THR A 44 3.20 -6.93 -3.13
N THR A 45 2.09 -6.37 -2.68
CA THR A 45 1.06 -7.08 -1.94
C THR A 45 -0.24 -6.97 -2.70
N LYS A 46 -0.96 -8.10 -2.79
CA LYS A 46 -2.32 -8.17 -3.35
C LYS A 46 -3.31 -8.04 -2.20
N LEU A 47 -4.26 -7.13 -2.34
CA LEU A 47 -5.30 -6.86 -1.36
C LEU A 47 -6.65 -6.89 -2.08
N ASP A 48 -7.59 -7.72 -1.62
CA ASP A 48 -9.00 -7.51 -1.97
C ASP A 48 -9.59 -6.39 -1.11
N VAL A 49 -9.99 -5.28 -1.74
CA VAL A 49 -10.59 -4.14 -1.04
C VAL A 49 -11.96 -3.83 -1.61
N ASN A 50 -13.00 -4.09 -0.81
CA ASN A 50 -14.40 -3.97 -1.21
C ASN A 50 -14.75 -4.81 -2.46
N GLY A 51 -14.21 -6.04 -2.57
CA GLY A 51 -14.45 -6.93 -3.71
C GLY A 51 -13.71 -6.51 -4.97
N LYS A 52 -12.60 -5.79 -4.82
CA LYS A 52 -11.71 -5.40 -5.92
C LYS A 52 -10.29 -5.82 -5.58
N GLU A 53 -9.77 -6.75 -6.37
CA GLU A 53 -8.36 -7.15 -6.31
C GLU A 53 -7.47 -5.97 -6.70
N CYS A 54 -6.67 -5.52 -5.74
CA CYS A 54 -5.75 -4.42 -5.90
C CYS A 54 -4.34 -4.88 -5.60
N GLU A 55 -3.49 -4.90 -6.63
CA GLU A 55 -2.07 -5.11 -6.44
C GLU A 55 -1.40 -3.76 -6.18
N VAL A 56 -0.70 -3.64 -5.04
CA VAL A 56 -0.06 -2.38 -4.62
C VAL A 56 1.39 -2.60 -4.23
N LEU A 57 2.24 -1.67 -4.68
CA LEU A 57 3.63 -1.61 -4.27
C LEU A 57 3.76 -0.80 -2.97
N ILE A 58 4.15 -1.46 -1.88
CA ILE A 58 4.23 -0.88 -0.53
C ILE A 58 5.61 -1.14 0.09
N GLU A 59 6.00 -0.33 1.08
CA GLU A 59 7.19 -0.65 1.89
C GLU A 59 6.80 -1.64 2.99
N PRO A 60 7.68 -2.57 3.39
CA PRO A 60 7.33 -3.64 4.34
C PRO A 60 6.91 -3.14 5.72
N HIS A 61 7.27 -1.90 6.09
CA HIS A 61 6.89 -1.26 7.34
C HIS A 61 5.60 -0.43 7.24
N TRP A 62 4.95 -0.38 6.06
CA TRP A 62 3.72 0.37 5.89
C TRP A 62 2.54 -0.36 6.53
N THR A 63 1.76 0.41 7.27
CA THR A 63 0.49 -0.05 7.84
C THR A 63 -0.58 -0.14 6.75
N LEU A 64 -1.61 -0.94 7.02
CA LEU A 64 -2.73 -1.09 6.12
C LEU A 64 -3.48 0.24 5.92
N GLN A 65 -3.61 1.03 6.98
CA GLN A 65 -4.19 2.38 6.91
C GLN A 65 -3.45 3.26 5.88
N ARG A 66 -2.13 3.28 5.96
CA ARG A 66 -1.28 4.09 5.09
C ARG A 66 -1.39 3.61 3.64
N THR A 67 -1.42 2.31 3.43
CA THR A 67 -1.61 1.72 2.10
C THR A 67 -2.96 2.10 1.50
N LEU A 68 -4.05 1.95 2.26
CA LEU A 68 -5.39 2.35 1.82
C LEU A 68 -5.44 3.84 1.44
N GLN A 69 -4.84 4.71 2.25
CA GLN A 69 -4.91 6.15 2.03
C GLN A 69 -4.01 6.62 0.87
N TYR A 70 -2.76 6.17 0.82
CA TYR A 70 -1.77 6.69 -0.13
C TYR A 70 -1.74 5.93 -1.46
N LYS A 71 -2.08 4.63 -1.48
CA LYS A 71 -2.07 3.82 -2.70
C LYS A 71 -3.46 3.70 -3.31
N LEU A 72 -4.46 3.41 -2.49
CA LEU A 72 -5.83 3.19 -2.96
C LEU A 72 -6.67 4.47 -2.94
N GLY A 73 -6.20 5.55 -2.30
CA GLY A 73 -6.95 6.80 -2.17
C GLY A 73 -8.19 6.68 -1.28
N LEU A 74 -8.33 5.59 -0.53
CA LEU A 74 -9.46 5.32 0.35
C LEU A 74 -9.25 6.03 1.68
N THR A 75 -9.96 7.14 1.85
CA THR A 75 -9.84 8.01 3.04
C THR A 75 -10.86 7.69 4.14
N GLY A 76 -11.56 6.55 4.02
CA GLY A 76 -12.56 6.09 5.00
C GLY A 76 -11.95 5.75 6.36
N ALA A 77 -10.81 5.06 6.38
CA ALA A 77 -10.04 4.79 7.60
C ALA A 77 -9.18 6.02 7.96
N LYS A 78 -9.48 6.67 9.08
CA LYS A 78 -8.80 7.90 9.49
C LYS A 78 -7.58 7.60 10.37
N GLN A 79 -6.44 8.17 10.01
CA GLN A 79 -5.28 8.24 10.90
C GLN A 79 -5.50 9.37 11.92
N MET A 80 -5.76 9.01 13.17
CA MET A 80 -5.93 10.00 14.24
C MET A 80 -4.86 9.85 15.33
N CYS A 81 -4.84 8.71 16.01
CA CYS A 81 -3.90 8.45 17.09
C CYS A 81 -2.66 7.66 16.65
N ASP A 82 -2.73 6.91 15.55
CA ASP A 82 -1.68 6.03 14.99
C ASP A 82 -1.03 5.04 15.98
N ARG A 83 -1.69 4.81 17.11
CA ARG A 83 -1.20 3.96 18.22
C ARG A 83 -2.26 2.97 18.71
N GLY A 84 -3.32 2.77 17.92
CA GLY A 84 -4.41 1.85 18.27
C GLY A 84 -5.35 2.30 19.40
N ALA A 85 -5.23 3.54 19.89
CA ALA A 85 -5.99 4.01 21.06
C ALA A 85 -7.40 4.57 20.75
N CYS A 86 -7.65 4.98 19.51
CA CYS A 86 -8.80 5.82 19.13
C CYS A 86 -9.85 5.12 18.27
N GLY A 87 -9.55 3.95 17.69
CA GLY A 87 -10.50 3.20 16.85
C GLY A 87 -10.88 3.86 15.50
N SER A 88 -10.42 5.08 15.19
CA SER A 88 -10.76 5.76 13.93
C SER A 88 -10.18 5.09 12.68
N CYS A 89 -9.18 4.22 12.86
CA CYS A 89 -8.54 3.43 11.81
C CYS A 89 -9.16 2.02 11.66
N THR A 90 -10.33 1.74 12.24
CA THR A 90 -10.93 0.39 12.20
C THR A 90 -11.38 0.04 10.79
N VAL A 91 -10.99 -1.15 10.32
CA VAL A 91 -11.40 -1.75 9.05
C VAL A 91 -11.89 -3.18 9.30
N ILE A 92 -12.58 -3.76 8.32
CA ILE A 92 -13.03 -5.15 8.38
C ILE A 92 -12.13 -5.99 7.49
N ILE A 93 -11.50 -7.01 8.07
CA ILE A 93 -10.68 -8.01 7.37
C ILE A 93 -11.28 -9.38 7.71
N ASP A 94 -11.68 -10.16 6.71
CA ASP A 94 -12.31 -11.48 6.88
C ASP A 94 -13.48 -11.48 7.89
N GLY A 95 -14.29 -10.42 7.89
CA GLY A 95 -15.42 -10.26 8.80
C GLY A 95 -15.06 -9.84 10.24
N ARG A 96 -13.77 -9.58 10.54
CA ARG A 96 -13.30 -9.11 11.84
C ARG A 96 -12.92 -7.63 11.80
N ALA A 97 -13.34 -6.89 12.82
CA ALA A 97 -12.92 -5.50 13.00
C ALA A 97 -11.48 -5.45 13.53
N VAL A 98 -10.57 -4.88 12.73
CA VAL A 98 -9.14 -4.79 13.04
C VAL A 98 -8.68 -3.34 12.90
N LEU A 99 -7.74 -2.94 13.74
CA LEU A 99 -7.10 -1.62 13.69
C LEU A 99 -6.06 -1.58 12.57
N SER A 100 -6.39 -0.93 11.45
CA SER A 100 -5.50 -0.85 10.28
C SER A 100 -4.20 -0.07 10.54
N CYS A 101 -4.15 0.75 11.58
CA CYS A 101 -2.98 1.54 11.96
C CYS A 101 -1.92 0.75 12.75
N THR A 102 -2.27 -0.42 13.30
CA THR A 102 -1.31 -1.30 13.98
C THR A 102 -1.03 -2.58 13.18
N THR A 103 -1.70 -2.75 12.04
CA THR A 103 -1.59 -3.94 11.21
C THR A 103 -0.77 -3.61 9.97
N LEU A 104 0.23 -4.43 9.66
CA LEU A 104 1.04 -4.25 8.47
C LEU A 104 0.26 -4.67 7.23
N ALA A 105 0.39 -3.90 6.16
CA ALA A 105 -0.31 -4.22 4.91
C ALA A 105 0.18 -5.55 4.31
N VAL A 106 1.46 -5.89 4.50
CA VAL A 106 2.06 -7.15 4.03
C VAL A 106 1.50 -8.39 4.72
N GLU A 107 0.95 -8.25 5.93
CA GLU A 107 0.35 -9.37 6.67
C GLU A 107 -1.08 -9.66 6.21
N CYS A 108 -1.68 -8.75 5.43
CA CYS A 108 -3.04 -8.86 4.93
C CYS A 108 -3.09 -9.26 3.47
N GLU A 109 -2.03 -9.89 2.95
CA GLU A 109 -1.96 -10.37 1.58
C GLU A 109 -3.00 -11.48 1.35
N GLY A 110 -3.95 -11.25 0.44
CA GLY A 110 -5.11 -12.13 0.25
C GLY A 110 -6.22 -11.49 -0.57
#